data_AF-A0ABD1LKY8-F1
#
_entry.id   AF-A0ABD1LKY8-F1
#
_cell.length_a   1.000
_cell.length_b   1.000
_cell.length_c   1.000
_cell.angle_alpha   90.00
_cell.angle_beta   90.00
_cell.angle_gamma   90.00
#
_symmetry.space_group_name_H-M   'P 1'
#
loop_
_entity.id
_entity.type
_entity.pdbx_description
1 polymer ?
#
loop_
_entity_poly.entity_id
_entity_poly.type
_entity_poly.pdbx_seq_one_letter_code
_entity_poly.pdbx_strand_id
1 'polypeptide(L)'
;MAVSATILVLIIALHLIAFVFAVGAERRRSQAQVFPDEYDDRTFCVYTTDASTIYGLAAVALLLLSHCVLNAVTRCLCCGKGLVSGCSATFAVVSFILSWISFLGAEACLLAGSARNAYHTRYRGYFGGNHLSCATLRKGVFAAGAALTLFSMLASILYYWAHSKADTGFWEKHRNEGLGLTTQHHPHQGSDFDNKA
;
A
#
# COMPACT_ATOMS: atom_id res chain seq x y z
N MET A 1 -16.73 -6.68 -10.82
CA MET A 1 -17.26 -6.20 -9.53
C MET A 1 -17.52 -4.72 -9.70
N ALA A 2 -18.73 -4.25 -9.40
CA ALA A 2 -18.96 -2.81 -9.36
C ALA A 2 -18.02 -2.17 -8.32
N VAL A 3 -17.58 -0.93 -8.57
CA VAL A 3 -16.77 -0.16 -7.62
C VAL A 3 -17.51 -0.12 -6.28
N SER A 4 -16.95 -0.73 -5.24
CA SER A 4 -17.52 -0.65 -3.91
C SER A 4 -17.06 0.64 -3.24
N ALA A 5 -17.97 1.60 -3.10
CA ALA A 5 -17.69 2.87 -2.44
C ALA A 5 -17.20 2.67 -1.00
N THR A 6 -17.70 1.65 -0.29
CA THR A 6 -17.29 1.34 1.09
C THR A 6 -15.82 0.96 1.19
N ILE A 7 -15.31 0.19 0.21
CA ILE A 7 -13.91 -0.25 0.17
C ILE A 7 -12.99 0.93 -0.14
N LEU A 8 -13.37 1.79 -1.09
CA LEU A 8 -12.64 3.02 -1.37
C LEU A 8 -12.57 3.94 -0.14
N VAL A 9 -13.70 4.17 0.52
CA VAL A 9 -13.76 5.01 1.73
C VAL A 9 -12.87 4.42 2.84
N LEU A 10 -12.90 3.10 3.04
CA LEU A 10 -12.06 2.43 4.02
C LEU A 10 -10.57 2.60 3.72
N ILE A 11 -10.15 2.35 2.47
CA ILE A 11 -8.75 2.50 2.05
C ILE A 11 -8.29 3.95 2.24
N ILE A 12 -9.08 4.92 1.80
CA ILE A 12 -8.77 6.35 1.94
C ILE A 12 -8.65 6.72 3.42
N ALA A 13 -9.62 6.32 4.25
CA ALA A 13 -9.60 6.62 5.68
C ALA A 13 -8.34 6.05 6.37
N LEU A 14 -7.98 4.79 6.09
CA LEU A 14 -6.78 4.16 6.65
C LEU A 14 -5.50 4.90 6.23
N HIS A 15 -5.37 5.29 4.96
CA HIS A 15 -4.21 6.06 4.48
C HIS A 15 -4.14 7.46 5.09
N LEU A 16 -5.28 8.15 5.24
CA LEU A 16 -5.32 9.48 5.84
C LEU A 16 -4.95 9.43 7.34
N ILE A 17 -5.45 8.44 8.09
CA ILE A 17 -5.07 8.26 9.49
C ILE A 17 -3.57 7.92 9.59
N ALA A 18 -3.07 7.03 8.73
CA ALA A 18 -1.65 6.71 8.67
C ALA A 18 -0.78 7.95 8.35
N PHE A 19 -1.21 8.79 7.41
CA PHE A 19 -0.56 10.06 7.09
C PHE A 19 -0.52 11.00 8.31
N VAL A 20 -1.64 11.14 9.03
CA VAL A 20 -1.71 11.96 10.25
C VAL A 20 -0.75 11.43 11.31
N PHE A 21 -0.66 10.11 11.50
CA PHE A 21 0.31 9.51 12.41
C PHE A 21 1.75 9.67 11.94
N ALA A 22 2.05 9.58 10.64
CA ALA A 22 3.38 9.86 10.10
C ALA A 22 3.81 11.32 10.34
N VAL A 23 2.90 12.28 10.12
CA VAL A 23 3.14 13.71 10.44
C VAL A 23 3.27 13.91 11.96
N GLY A 24 2.43 13.23 12.75
CA GLY A 24 2.51 13.21 14.20
C GLY A 24 3.86 12.70 14.70
N ALA A 25 4.39 11.65 14.08
CA ALA A 25 5.71 11.09 14.37
C ALA A 25 6.82 12.09 14.06
N GLU A 26 6.75 12.82 12.94
CA GLU A 26 7.72 13.89 12.62
C GLU A 26 7.63 15.06 13.60
N ARG A 27 6.41 15.49 13.99
CA ARG A 27 6.22 16.60 14.94
C ARG A 27 6.63 16.24 16.37
N ARG A 28 6.43 14.99 16.79
CA ARG A 28 6.75 14.48 18.15
C ARG A 28 8.13 13.83 18.22
N ARG A 29 8.96 14.03 17.20
CA ARG A 29 10.34 13.53 17.14
C ARG A 29 11.11 13.90 18.41
N SER A 30 11.81 12.92 18.99
CA SER A 30 12.64 13.17 20.17
C SER A 30 13.74 14.17 19.81
N GLN A 31 13.71 15.33 20.47
CA GLN A 31 14.83 16.26 20.45
C GLN A 31 15.79 15.84 21.56
N ALA A 32 17.07 15.70 21.21
CA ALA A 32 18.12 15.49 22.20
C ALA A 32 18.35 16.82 22.93
N GLN A 33 18.16 16.83 24.25
CA GLN A 33 18.59 17.95 25.08
C GLN A 33 19.91 17.56 25.75
N VAL A 34 20.91 18.44 25.62
CA VAL A 34 22.21 18.28 26.26
C VAL A 34 22.10 18.83 27.67
N PHE A 35 22.30 17.98 28.67
CA PHE A 35 22.42 18.41 30.05
C PHE A 35 23.88 18.31 30.49
N PRO A 36 24.44 19.38 31.11
CA PRO A 36 25.72 19.28 31.80
C PRO A 36 25.54 18.47 33.09
N ASP A 37 26.48 17.58 33.39
CA ASP A 37 26.55 16.91 34.69
C ASP A 37 27.11 17.90 35.74
N GLU A 38 26.62 17.80 36.98
CA GLU A 38 26.96 18.73 38.07
C GLU A 38 28.27 18.33 38.78
N TYR A 39 28.73 17.10 38.56
CA TYR A 39 29.90 16.51 39.25
C TYR A 39 31.08 16.12 38.35
N ASP A 40 30.92 16.13 37.02
CA ASP A 40 31.96 15.73 36.07
C ASP A 40 31.85 16.64 34.81
N ASP A 41 32.96 16.92 34.10
CA ASP A 41 32.99 17.73 32.85
C ASP A 41 32.32 16.99 31.66
N ARG A 42 31.37 16.10 31.95
CA ARG A 42 30.72 15.18 31.01
C ARG A 42 29.33 15.70 30.69
N THR A 43 29.06 15.90 29.40
CA THR A 43 27.70 16.19 28.92
C THR A 43 26.97 14.89 28.56
N PHE A 44 25.74 14.71 29.03
CA PHE A 44 24.89 13.57 28.63
C PHE A 44 23.68 14.04 27.82
N CYS A 45 23.32 13.31 26.75
CA CYS A 45 22.11 13.60 25.98
C CYS A 45 20.92 12.89 26.67
N VAL A 46 19.91 13.66 27.08
CA VAL A 46 18.62 13.10 27.51
C VAL A 46 17.69 13.07 26.30
N TYR A 47 17.22 11.88 25.94
CA TYR A 47 16.22 11.70 24.90
C TYR A 47 14.83 11.67 25.51
N THR A 48 13.93 12.45 24.93
CA THR A 48 12.51 12.51 25.31
C THR A 48 11.76 11.26 24.82
N THR A 49 10.64 10.96 25.48
CA THR A 49 9.74 9.79 25.33
C THR A 49 9.59 9.23 23.92
N ASP A 50 9.41 7.90 23.81
CA ASP A 50 9.20 7.12 22.58
C ASP A 50 7.87 7.40 21.82
N ALA A 51 7.24 8.55 22.05
CA ALA A 51 5.96 8.91 21.43
C ALA A 51 6.03 8.85 19.90
N SER A 52 7.09 9.39 19.28
CA SER A 52 7.28 9.34 17.83
C SER A 52 7.36 7.91 17.28
N THR A 53 8.01 7.00 18.01
CA THR A 53 8.11 5.58 17.64
C THR A 53 6.73 4.92 17.64
N ILE A 54 5.90 5.20 18.64
CA ILE A 54 4.53 4.66 18.70
C ILE A 54 3.69 5.16 17.53
N TYR A 55 3.74 6.47 17.23
CA TYR A 55 3.04 7.03 16.06
C TYR A 55 3.54 6.43 14.74
N GLY A 56 4.85 6.26 14.58
CA GLY A 56 5.44 5.64 13.39
C GLY A 56 5.03 4.18 13.19
N LEU A 57 5.05 3.38 14.26
CA LEU A 57 4.59 1.98 14.23
C LEU A 57 3.08 1.87 14.02
N ALA A 58 2.28 2.78 14.58
CA ALA A 58 0.85 2.84 14.34
C ALA A 58 0.55 3.18 12.87
N ALA A 59 1.29 4.11 12.26
CA ALA A 59 1.17 4.42 10.84
C ALA A 59 1.49 3.20 9.96
N VAL A 60 2.57 2.48 10.27
CA VAL A 60 2.95 1.21 9.63
C VAL A 60 1.81 0.18 9.70
N ALA A 61 1.27 -0.06 10.89
CA ALA A 61 0.18 -1.03 11.06
C ALA A 61 -1.06 -0.68 10.23
N LEU A 62 -1.43 0.59 10.15
CA LEU A 62 -2.57 1.06 9.35
C LEU A 62 -2.33 0.94 7.84
N LEU A 63 -1.13 1.27 7.37
CA LEU A 63 -0.75 1.10 5.97
C LEU A 63 -0.77 -0.36 5.56
N LEU A 64 -0.15 -1.23 6.36
CA LEU A 64 -0.20 -2.69 6.19
C LEU A 64 -1.64 -3.19 6.10
N LEU A 65 -2.50 -2.77 7.04
CA LEU A 65 -3.92 -3.16 7.03
C LEU A 65 -4.60 -2.72 5.74
N SER A 66 -4.40 -1.47 5.32
CA SER A 66 -5.01 -0.94 4.09
C SER A 66 -4.56 -1.71 2.84
N HIS A 67 -3.28 -2.07 2.77
CA HIS A 67 -2.69 -2.80 1.66
C HIS A 67 -3.17 -4.25 1.64
N CYS A 68 -3.29 -4.89 2.81
CA CYS A 68 -3.88 -6.23 2.96
C CYS A 68 -5.35 -6.27 2.52
N VAL A 69 -6.16 -5.28 2.93
CA VAL A 69 -7.58 -5.18 2.50
C VAL A 69 -7.66 -5.05 0.98
N LEU A 70 -6.85 -4.18 0.37
CA LEU A 70 -6.84 -3.98 -1.07
C LEU A 70 -6.45 -5.27 -1.84
N ASN A 71 -5.42 -5.98 -1.39
CA ASN A 71 -5.01 -7.24 -1.99
C ASN A 71 -6.04 -8.36 -1.79
N ALA A 72 -6.68 -8.44 -0.60
CA ALA A 72 -7.73 -9.41 -0.32
C ALA A 72 -8.96 -9.20 -1.22
N VAL A 73 -9.40 -7.94 -1.39
CA VAL A 73 -10.55 -7.61 -2.24
C VAL A 73 -10.26 -7.85 -3.72
N THR A 74 -9.05 -7.52 -4.16
CA THR A 74 -8.60 -7.74 -5.55
C THR A 74 -8.11 -9.17 -5.82
N ARG A 75 -8.22 -10.06 -4.82
CA ARG A 75 -7.85 -11.48 -4.83
C ARG A 75 -6.40 -11.76 -5.24
N CYS A 76 -5.50 -10.80 -5.08
CA CYS A 76 -4.14 -10.79 -5.65
C CYS A 76 -4.17 -11.03 -7.18
N LEU A 77 -3.51 -10.18 -7.98
CA LEU A 77 -3.38 -10.42 -9.43
C LEU A 77 -2.84 -11.82 -9.77
N CYS A 78 -2.14 -12.48 -8.84
CA CYS A 78 -1.66 -13.86 -8.93
C CYS A 78 -2.74 -14.96 -8.91
N CYS A 79 -3.92 -14.72 -8.33
CA CYS A 79 -5.01 -15.71 -8.23
C CYS A 79 -6.28 -15.28 -9.00
N GLY A 80 -6.23 -14.13 -9.67
CA GLY A 80 -7.31 -13.62 -10.50
C GLY A 80 -7.42 -14.32 -11.85
N LYS A 81 -8.64 -14.35 -12.42
CA LYS A 81 -8.86 -14.71 -13.83
C LYS A 81 -8.12 -13.70 -14.69
N GLY A 82 -7.24 -14.15 -15.59
CA GLY A 82 -6.33 -13.30 -16.36
C GLY A 82 -7.05 -12.08 -16.93
N LEU A 83 -6.57 -10.87 -16.61
CA LEU A 83 -7.12 -9.63 -17.13
C LEU A 83 -7.05 -9.68 -18.66
N VAL A 84 -8.20 -9.59 -19.32
CA VAL A 84 -8.28 -9.60 -20.78
C VAL A 84 -7.43 -8.45 -21.32
N SER A 85 -6.53 -8.78 -22.25
CA SER A 85 -5.57 -7.88 -22.88
C SER A 85 -6.25 -6.61 -23.39
N GLY A 86 -5.88 -5.46 -22.83
CA GLY A 86 -6.39 -4.14 -23.17
C GLY A 86 -5.68 -3.02 -22.38
N CYS A 87 -5.76 -1.78 -22.85
CA CYS A 87 -5.06 -0.63 -22.24
C CYS A 87 -5.39 -0.43 -20.74
N SER A 88 -6.62 -0.76 -20.32
CA SER A 88 -7.05 -0.72 -18.92
C SER A 88 -6.36 -1.77 -18.03
N ALA A 89 -5.96 -2.91 -18.59
CA ALA A 89 -5.25 -3.96 -17.85
C ALA A 89 -3.79 -3.56 -17.59
N THR A 90 -3.11 -2.99 -18.60
CA THR A 90 -1.76 -2.44 -18.42
C THR A 90 -1.75 -1.32 -17.38
N PHE A 91 -2.74 -0.42 -17.41
CA PHE A 91 -2.86 0.65 -16.42
C PHE A 91 -3.10 0.10 -14.99
N ALA A 92 -3.88 -0.98 -14.84
CA ALA A 92 -4.07 -1.64 -13.56
C ALA A 92 -2.76 -2.25 -13.03
N VAL A 93 -1.97 -2.92 -13.88
CA VAL A 93 -0.68 -3.52 -13.50
C VAL A 93 0.34 -2.44 -13.12
N VAL A 94 0.45 -1.35 -13.88
CA VAL A 94 1.35 -0.24 -13.56
C VAL A 94 0.94 0.41 -12.23
N SER A 95 -0.35 0.68 -12.04
CA SER A 95 -0.86 1.26 -10.78
C SER A 95 -0.63 0.32 -9.60
N PHE A 96 -0.75 -0.99 -9.79
CA PHE A 96 -0.41 -1.99 -8.78
C PHE A 96 1.06 -1.92 -8.39
N ILE A 97 1.98 -1.95 -9.36
CA ILE A 97 3.43 -1.86 -9.10
C ILE A 97 3.77 -0.56 -8.36
N LEU A 98 3.22 0.57 -8.81
CA LEU A 98 3.42 1.86 -8.15
C LEU A 98 2.88 1.87 -6.71
N SER A 99 1.74 1.24 -6.47
CA SER A 99 1.18 1.13 -5.11
C SER A 99 2.07 0.30 -4.19
N TRP A 100 2.67 -0.79 -4.70
CA TRP A 100 3.60 -1.63 -3.95
C TRP A 100 4.92 -0.93 -3.64
N ILE A 101 5.54 -0.29 -4.63
CA ILE A 101 6.82 0.41 -4.44
C ILE A 101 6.66 1.53 -3.41
N SER A 102 5.58 2.31 -3.53
CA SER A 102 5.32 3.40 -2.58
C SER A 102 4.93 2.92 -1.19
N PHE A 103 4.15 1.84 -1.10
CA PHE A 103 3.83 1.18 0.17
C PHE A 103 5.10 0.69 0.89
N LEU A 104 5.94 -0.12 0.21
CA LEU A 104 7.20 -0.62 0.76
C LEU A 104 8.16 0.52 1.10
N GLY A 105 8.20 1.58 0.29
CA GLY A 105 8.99 2.77 0.57
C GLY A 105 8.51 3.52 1.82
N ALA A 106 7.20 3.67 1.99
CA ALA A 106 6.60 4.30 3.16
C ALA A 106 6.90 3.51 4.43
N GLU A 107 6.66 2.19 4.40
CA GLU A 107 6.99 1.23 5.46
C GLU A 107 8.46 1.33 5.87
N ALA A 108 9.38 1.26 4.90
CA ALA A 108 10.81 1.34 5.17
C ALA A 108 11.19 2.68 5.81
N CYS A 109 10.63 3.79 5.34
CA CYS A 109 10.89 5.11 5.93
C CYS A 109 10.35 5.21 7.36
N LEU A 110 9.12 4.75 7.61
CA LEU A 110 8.48 4.82 8.92
C LEU A 110 9.14 3.87 9.93
N LEU A 111 9.49 2.65 9.53
CA LEU A 111 10.25 1.70 10.34
C LEU A 111 11.65 2.20 10.62
N ALA A 112 12.37 2.71 9.62
CA ALA A 112 13.71 3.28 9.84
C ALA A 112 13.67 4.51 10.75
N GLY A 113 12.66 5.37 10.61
CA GLY A 113 12.42 6.51 11.50
C GLY A 113 12.12 6.05 12.93
N SER A 114 11.25 5.05 13.09
CA SER A 114 10.85 4.53 14.41
C SER A 114 12.01 3.82 15.10
N ALA A 115 12.73 2.94 14.38
CA ALA A 115 13.88 2.21 14.90
C ALA A 115 14.99 3.16 15.34
N ARG A 116 15.36 4.13 14.49
CA ARG A 116 16.37 5.12 14.88
C ARG A 116 15.93 5.92 16.10
N ASN A 117 14.65 6.31 16.21
CA ASN A 117 14.17 7.00 17.41
C ASN A 117 14.25 6.13 18.68
N ALA A 118 13.94 4.83 18.59
CA ALA A 118 14.00 3.90 19.72
C ALA A 118 15.44 3.54 20.16
N TYR A 119 16.38 3.44 19.21
CA TYR A 119 17.78 3.15 19.55
C TYR A 119 18.44 4.30 20.32
N HIS A 120 18.07 5.55 20.02
CA HIS A 120 18.62 6.71 20.71
C HIS A 120 18.06 6.92 22.12
N THR A 121 16.87 6.42 22.44
CA THR A 121 16.30 6.49 23.81
C THR A 121 16.85 5.43 24.77
N ARG A 122 17.32 4.28 24.25
CA ARG A 122 17.80 3.14 25.06
C ARG A 122 19.26 3.22 25.51
N TYR A 123 20.13 3.92 24.78
CA TYR A 123 21.54 4.07 25.15
C TYR A 123 21.80 5.50 25.64
N ARG A 124 21.76 5.72 26.96
CA ARG A 124 22.46 6.85 27.60
C ARG A 124 23.96 6.65 27.34
N GLY A 125 24.47 7.17 26.24
CA GLY A 125 25.90 7.13 25.92
C GLY A 125 26.66 8.04 26.89
N TYR A 126 27.65 7.50 27.58
CA TYR A 126 28.67 8.29 28.27
C TYR A 126 29.64 8.79 27.19
N PHE A 127 29.69 10.11 26.97
CA PHE A 127 30.48 10.69 25.87
C PHE A 127 31.85 11.16 26.39
N GLY A 128 32.91 10.44 25.99
CA GLY A 128 34.30 10.70 26.36
C GLY A 128 35.20 10.97 25.16
N GLY A 129 34.75 11.78 24.20
CA GLY A 129 35.56 12.15 23.04
C GLY A 129 35.06 13.44 22.43
N ASN A 130 35.96 14.41 22.25
CA ASN A 130 35.67 15.69 21.63
C ASN A 130 35.02 15.48 20.24
N HIS A 131 34.10 16.39 19.90
CA HIS A 131 33.47 16.56 18.57
C HIS A 131 32.68 15.38 17.98
N LEU A 132 31.46 15.13 18.46
CA LEU A 132 30.35 14.68 17.60
C LEU A 132 28.97 15.05 18.22
N SER A 133 28.22 15.90 17.51
CA SER A 133 26.89 16.44 17.87
C SER A 133 25.89 15.32 18.21
N CYS A 134 25.11 15.42 19.30
CA CYS A 134 24.06 14.45 19.66
C CYS A 134 23.29 14.09 18.38
N ALA A 135 23.26 12.79 18.03
CA ALA A 135 22.68 12.33 16.78
C ALA A 135 21.15 12.45 16.81
N THR A 136 20.65 13.66 16.58
CA THR A 136 19.26 13.85 16.17
C THR A 136 19.09 13.14 14.83
N LEU A 137 18.03 12.34 14.72
CA LEU A 137 17.63 11.70 13.48
C LEU A 137 17.68 12.77 12.35
N ARG A 138 17.98 12.41 11.09
CA ARG A 138 17.98 13.39 9.99
C ARG A 138 16.56 13.89 9.71
N LYS A 139 16.33 15.22 9.70
CA LYS A 139 15.03 15.81 9.36
C LYS A 139 14.55 15.23 8.03
N GLY A 140 13.31 14.73 7.99
CA GLY A 140 12.65 14.35 6.75
C GLY A 140 12.45 12.85 6.49
N VAL A 141 12.93 11.92 7.35
CA VAL A 141 12.63 10.48 7.15
C VAL A 141 11.14 10.20 7.34
N PHE A 142 10.50 10.75 8.39
CA PHE A 142 9.05 10.58 8.57
C PHE A 142 8.28 11.43 7.56
N ALA A 143 8.79 12.61 7.17
CA ALA A 143 8.20 13.40 6.10
C ALA A 143 8.19 12.65 4.73
N ALA A 144 9.28 11.96 4.40
CA ALA A 144 9.34 11.11 3.20
C ALA A 144 8.35 9.94 3.29
N GLY A 145 8.25 9.29 4.46
CA GLY A 145 7.23 8.27 4.71
C GLY A 145 5.80 8.79 4.54
N ALA A 146 5.52 10.02 5.01
CA ALA A 146 4.23 10.67 4.86
C ALA A 146 3.92 10.99 3.38
N ALA A 147 4.91 11.47 2.61
CA ALA A 147 4.74 11.73 1.18
C ALA A 147 4.48 10.44 0.39
N LEU A 148 5.24 9.38 0.67
CA LEU A 148 5.05 8.06 0.06
C LEU A 148 3.70 7.43 0.44
N THR A 149 3.20 7.69 1.65
CA THR A 149 1.85 7.30 2.09
C THR A 149 0.76 7.92 1.21
N LEU A 150 0.85 9.22 0.91
CA LEU A 150 -0.12 9.88 0.02
C LEU A 150 -0.01 9.38 -1.42
N PHE A 151 1.22 9.14 -1.89
CA PHE A 151 1.41 8.54 -3.21
C PHE A 151 0.83 7.12 -3.28
N SER A 152 1.04 6.32 -2.24
CA SER A 152 0.46 4.97 -2.12
C SER A 152 -1.06 5.03 -2.13
N MET A 153 -1.67 5.98 -1.41
CA MET A 153 -3.12 6.20 -1.43
C MET A 153 -3.63 6.47 -2.85
N LEU A 154 -2.99 7.39 -3.58
CA LEU A 154 -3.38 7.72 -4.96
C LEU A 154 -3.25 6.50 -5.88
N ALA A 155 -2.11 5.80 -5.81
CA ALA A 155 -1.86 4.60 -6.61
C ALA A 155 -2.86 3.48 -6.29
N SER A 156 -3.22 3.28 -5.03
CA SER A 156 -4.23 2.31 -4.59
C SER A 156 -5.63 2.62 -5.11
N ILE A 157 -6.04 3.90 -5.12
CA ILE A 157 -7.32 4.32 -5.69
C ILE A 157 -7.36 4.04 -7.20
N LEU A 158 -6.30 4.45 -7.92
CA LEU A 158 -6.19 4.22 -9.37
C LEU A 158 -6.18 2.73 -9.70
N TYR A 159 -5.45 1.93 -8.90
CA TYR A 159 -5.43 0.48 -9.03
C TYR A 159 -6.81 -0.13 -8.83
N TYR A 160 -7.51 0.22 -7.73
CA TYR A 160 -8.84 -0.32 -7.46
C TYR A 160 -9.84 0.05 -8.56
N TRP A 161 -9.79 1.29 -9.04
CA TRP A 161 -10.65 1.75 -10.13
C TRP A 161 -10.36 1.00 -11.44
N ALA A 162 -9.08 0.92 -11.84
CA ALA A 162 -8.67 0.21 -13.04
C ALA A 162 -9.02 -1.29 -12.98
N HIS A 163 -8.84 -1.91 -11.82
CA HIS A 163 -9.19 -3.31 -11.57
C HIS A 163 -10.70 -3.54 -11.67
N SER A 164 -11.52 -2.68 -11.04
CA SER A 164 -12.98 -2.79 -11.12
C SER A 164 -13.50 -2.66 -12.56
N LYS A 165 -12.91 -1.75 -13.34
CA LYS A 165 -13.26 -1.52 -14.75
C LYS A 165 -12.87 -2.71 -15.63
N ALA A 166 -11.69 -3.29 -15.39
CA ALA A 166 -11.25 -4.49 -16.10
C ALA A 166 -12.17 -5.68 -15.80
N ASP A 167 -12.60 -5.84 -14.55
CA ASP A 167 -13.50 -6.92 -14.15
C ASP A 167 -14.92 -6.73 -14.71
N THR A 168 -15.45 -5.50 -14.82
CA THR A 168 -16.74 -5.27 -15.51
C THR A 168 -16.64 -5.48 -17.02
N GLY A 169 -15.54 -5.06 -17.65
CA GLY A 169 -15.33 -5.25 -19.10
C GLY A 169 -15.25 -6.73 -19.51
N PHE A 170 -14.77 -7.59 -18.61
CA PHE A 170 -14.78 -9.04 -18.81
C PHE A 170 -16.20 -9.60 -18.99
N TRP A 171 -17.14 -9.20 -18.13
CA TRP A 171 -18.55 -9.66 -18.22
C TRP A 171 -19.27 -9.10 -19.44
N GLU A 172 -18.98 -7.86 -19.81
CA GLU A 172 -19.59 -7.20 -20.97
C GLU A 172 -19.15 -7.86 -22.29
N LYS A 173 -17.86 -8.24 -22.40
CA LYS A 173 -17.35 -9.01 -23.55
C LYS A 173 -17.95 -10.42 -23.62
N HIS A 174 -18.02 -11.15 -22.50
CA HIS A 174 -18.66 -12.47 -22.47
C HIS A 174 -20.16 -12.43 -22.80
N ARG A 175 -20.88 -11.37 -22.40
CA ARG A 175 -22.30 -11.19 -22.77
C ARG A 175 -22.48 -11.01 -24.27
N ASN A 176 -21.55 -10.33 -24.94
CA ASN A 176 -21.60 -10.13 -26.39
C ASN A 176 -21.15 -11.37 -27.19
N GLU A 177 -20.40 -12.29 -26.60
CA GLU A 177 -19.95 -13.54 -27.24
C GLU A 177 -20.90 -14.75 -26.95
N GLY A 178 -21.91 -14.58 -26.09
CA GLY A 178 -22.78 -15.66 -25.59
C GLY A 178 -24.15 -15.86 -26.25
N LEU A 179 -24.52 -15.13 -27.30
CA LEU A 179 -25.83 -15.23 -27.99
C LEU A 179 -25.76 -15.98 -29.34
N GLY A 180 -24.87 -16.98 -29.45
CA GLY A 180 -24.65 -17.78 -30.66
C GLY A 180 -24.80 -19.29 -30.46
N LEU A 181 -25.76 -19.75 -29.64
CA LEU A 181 -26.00 -21.19 -29.41
C LEU A 181 -27.49 -21.57 -29.48
N THR A 182 -28.08 -21.53 -30.67
CA THR A 182 -29.06 -22.52 -31.16
C THR A 182 -29.00 -22.47 -32.70
N THR A 183 -28.66 -23.53 -33.42
CA THR A 183 -29.65 -24.44 -33.98
C THR A 183 -28.95 -25.75 -34.35
N GLN A 184 -29.33 -26.83 -33.67
CA GLN A 184 -29.21 -28.18 -34.19
C GLN A 184 -30.21 -28.35 -35.34
N HIS A 185 -29.73 -28.72 -36.52
CA HIS A 185 -30.56 -29.40 -37.51
C HIS A 185 -29.83 -30.63 -38.02
N HIS A 186 -30.22 -31.76 -37.44
CA HIS A 186 -30.08 -33.08 -38.03
C HIS A 186 -31.35 -33.35 -38.85
N PRO A 187 -31.25 -33.85 -40.09
CA PRO A 187 -32.32 -34.65 -40.64
C PRO A 187 -31.81 -36.05 -40.97
N HIS A 188 -32.34 -37.03 -40.25
CA HIS A 188 -32.36 -38.45 -40.65
C HIS A 188 -33.81 -38.81 -41.00
N GLN A 189 -34.09 -39.04 -42.29
CA GLN A 189 -35.21 -39.83 -42.84
C GLN A 189 -35.02 -39.85 -44.37
N GLY A 190 -34.98 -40.93 -45.13
CA GLY A 190 -35.50 -42.29 -44.97
C GLY A 190 -36.18 -42.65 -46.30
N SER A 191 -35.49 -43.42 -47.15
CA SER A 191 -35.96 -44.31 -48.24
C SER A 191 -37.28 -43.99 -48.97
N ASP A 192 -37.20 -43.80 -50.30
CA ASP A 192 -38.26 -44.18 -51.25
C ASP A 192 -37.62 -44.98 -52.41
N PHE A 193 -38.30 -46.05 -52.84
CA PHE A 193 -37.81 -47.14 -53.70
C PHE A 193 -38.67 -47.19 -54.99
N ASP A 194 -38.02 -47.48 -56.13
CA ASP A 194 -38.56 -47.87 -57.47
C ASP A 194 -39.33 -46.81 -58.30
N ASN A 195 -39.29 -46.73 -59.65
CA ASN A 195 -38.93 -47.71 -60.70
C ASN A 195 -38.69 -47.00 -62.07
N LYS A 196 -37.71 -47.51 -62.82
CA LYS A 196 -37.66 -47.83 -64.28
C LYS A 196 -38.45 -47.00 -65.32
N ALA A 197 -37.72 -46.39 -66.26
CA ALA A 197 -37.89 -46.53 -67.73
C ALA A 197 -36.61 -46.08 -68.45
#